data_AF-A0A7Z8QM78-F1
#
_entry.id   AF-A0A7Z8QM78-F1
#
_cell.length_a   1.000
_cell.length_b   1.000
_cell.length_c   1.000
_cell.angle_alpha   90.00
_cell.angle_beta   90.00
_cell.angle_gamma   90.00
#
_symmetry.space_group_name_H-M   'P 1'
#
loop_
_entity.id
_entity.type
_entity.pdbx_description
1 polymer ?
#
loop_
_entity_poly.entity_id
_entity_poly.type
_entity_poly.pdbx_seq_one_letter_code
_entity_poly.pdbx_strand_id
1 'polypeptide(L)'
;MGGGMMMSMAHPIHLHGQQFQILSREIEGMRQEEYKTVSEGFIDTGWKDTVLVMPGEEIVIAKPFEDYKGLFLYHCHNLEHEDLGMMLQFYIG
;
A
#
# COMPACT_ATOMS: atom_id res chain seq x y z
N MET A 1 -15.14 13.26 27.42
CA MET A 1 -14.69 11.86 27.60
C MET A 1 -14.93 11.12 26.29
N GLY A 2 -13.92 10.42 25.79
CA GLY A 2 -14.02 9.55 24.60
C GLY A 2 -13.45 10.14 23.31
N GLY A 3 -12.18 10.58 23.32
CA GLY A 3 -11.45 10.75 22.06
C GLY A 3 -11.32 9.38 21.41
N GLY A 4 -12.09 9.14 20.34
CA GLY A 4 -12.00 7.91 19.57
C GLY A 4 -10.57 7.76 19.09
N MET A 5 -9.89 6.70 19.53
CA MET A 5 -8.68 6.26 18.88
C MET A 5 -9.03 6.08 17.40
N MET A 6 -8.47 6.90 16.50
CA MET A 6 -8.47 6.53 15.08
C MET A 6 -7.80 5.16 15.04
N MET A 7 -8.58 4.12 14.78
CA MET A 7 -8.07 2.78 14.62
C MET A 7 -7.07 2.82 13.47
N SER A 8 -5.80 2.63 13.80
CA SER A 8 -4.74 2.63 12.81
C SER A 8 -4.82 1.32 12.04
N MET A 9 -5.36 1.38 10.82
CA MET A 9 -5.65 0.21 9.98
C MET A 9 -4.51 -0.03 9.00
N ALA A 10 -4.31 -1.30 8.61
CA ALA A 10 -3.46 -1.62 7.48
C ALA A 10 -4.21 -1.37 6.16
N HIS A 11 -3.49 -0.93 5.13
CA HIS A 11 -4.05 -0.58 3.84
C HIS A 11 -3.38 -1.43 2.75
N PRO A 12 -4.10 -2.40 2.14
CA PRO A 12 -3.60 -3.06 0.94
C PRO A 12 -3.68 -2.07 -0.23
N ILE A 13 -2.56 -1.51 -0.68
CA ILE A 13 -2.50 -0.56 -1.78
C ILE A 13 -2.30 -1.30 -3.10
N HIS A 14 -3.29 -1.21 -3.99
CA HIS A 14 -3.28 -1.83 -5.32
C HIS A 14 -3.03 -0.78 -6.39
N LEU A 15 -2.20 -1.10 -7.40
CA LEU A 15 -1.92 -0.24 -8.56
C LEU A 15 -2.31 -0.97 -9.84
N HIS A 16 -3.17 -0.36 -10.65
CA HIS A 16 -3.55 -0.90 -11.96
C HIS A 16 -2.36 -0.91 -12.95
N GLY A 17 -2.47 -1.69 -14.02
CA GLY A 17 -1.45 -1.82 -15.07
C GLY A 17 -0.38 -2.86 -14.75
N GLN A 18 0.88 -2.56 -15.04
CA GLN A 18 1.99 -3.49 -14.84
C GLN A 18 2.26 -3.79 -13.36
N GLN A 19 2.77 -4.99 -13.09
CA GLN A 19 3.23 -5.35 -11.74
C GLN A 19 4.47 -4.53 -11.34
N PHE A 20 4.73 -4.43 -10.04
CA PHE A 20 5.88 -3.76 -9.44
C PHE A 20 6.67 -4.70 -8.52
N GLN A 21 7.88 -4.30 -8.16
CA GLN A 21 8.71 -4.94 -7.15
C GLN A 21 8.77 -4.07 -5.89
N ILE A 22 8.88 -4.69 -4.72
CA ILE A 22 9.07 -3.99 -3.45
C ILE A 22 10.58 -3.83 -3.23
N LEU A 23 11.04 -2.60 -3.00
CA LEU A 23 12.45 -2.28 -2.81
C LEU A 23 12.83 -2.19 -1.32
N SER A 24 11.99 -1.56 -0.51
CA SER A 24 12.21 -1.42 0.93
C SER A 24 10.90 -1.22 1.69
N ARG A 25 10.94 -1.55 2.98
CA ARG A 25 9.92 -1.25 3.99
C ARG A 25 10.60 -0.59 5.17
N GLU A 26 10.11 0.55 5.59
CA GLU A 26 10.61 1.28 6.76
C GLU A 26 9.44 1.54 7.70
N ILE A 27 9.68 1.44 9.01
CA ILE A 27 8.65 1.59 10.03
C ILE A 27 9.12 2.60 11.08
N GLU A 28 8.38 3.70 11.19
CA GLU A 28 8.67 4.76 12.17
C GLU A 28 7.61 4.81 13.28
N GLY A 29 8.05 5.26 14.47
CA GLY A 29 7.14 5.58 15.57
C GLY A 29 6.67 4.41 16.44
N MET A 30 5.53 4.58 17.09
CA MET A 30 5.14 3.85 18.31
C MET A 30 4.56 2.43 18.10
N ARG A 31 4.61 1.86 16.88
CA ARG A 31 3.91 0.60 16.53
C ARG A 31 4.83 -0.55 16.09
N GLN A 32 6.13 -0.44 16.37
CA GLN A 32 7.12 -1.46 15.98
C GLN A 32 6.85 -2.86 16.56
N GLU A 33 6.36 -2.95 17.80
CA GLU A 33 6.05 -4.27 18.40
C GLU A 33 4.88 -4.97 17.71
N GLU A 34 3.84 -4.21 17.30
CA GLU A 34 2.73 -4.77 16.54
C GLU A 34 3.18 -5.17 15.13
N TYR A 35 4.01 -4.36 14.48
CA TYR A 35 4.60 -4.67 13.18
C TYR A 35 5.38 -5.99 13.20
N LYS A 36 6.19 -6.23 14.23
CA LYS A 36 6.97 -7.47 14.39
C LYS A 36 6.11 -8.73 14.46
N THR A 37 4.86 -8.63 14.95
CA THR A 37 3.97 -9.80 15.03
C THR A 37 3.51 -10.33 13.67
N VAL A 38 3.59 -9.49 12.63
CA VAL A 38 3.13 -9.84 11.27
C VAL A 38 4.25 -9.81 10.23
N SER A 39 5.38 -9.18 10.52
CA SER A 39 6.43 -8.91 9.53
C SER A 39 7.05 -10.17 8.93
N GLU A 40 7.04 -11.29 9.65
CA GLU A 40 7.52 -12.59 9.13
C GLU A 40 6.66 -13.13 7.98
N GLY A 41 5.40 -12.66 7.87
CA GLY A 41 4.47 -13.06 6.81
C GLY A 41 4.59 -12.23 5.53
N PHE A 42 5.42 -11.18 5.50
CA PHE A 42 5.56 -10.33 4.33
C PHE A 42 6.37 -11.04 3.24
N ILE A 43 5.87 -10.93 2.01
CA ILE A 43 6.50 -11.51 0.82
C ILE A 43 6.84 -10.37 -0.12
N ASP A 44 8.10 -9.96 -0.10
CA ASP A 44 8.61 -8.83 -0.89
C ASP A 44 9.28 -9.26 -2.19
N THR A 45 9.57 -10.56 -2.34
CA THR A 45 10.15 -11.10 -3.57
C THR A 45 9.11 -11.25 -4.67
N GLY A 46 9.60 -11.14 -5.91
CA GLY A 46 8.80 -11.31 -7.12
C GLY A 46 8.04 -10.04 -7.55
N TRP A 47 7.13 -10.24 -8.49
CA TRP A 47 6.27 -9.18 -9.04
C TRP A 47 4.92 -9.18 -8.32
N LYS A 48 4.44 -7.99 -7.98
CA LYS A 48 3.22 -7.74 -7.19
C LYS A 48 2.36 -6.70 -7.89
N ASP A 49 1.07 -6.71 -7.64
CA ASP A 49 0.15 -5.61 -7.98
C ASP A 49 -0.42 -4.93 -6.73
N THR A 50 -0.21 -5.53 -5.55
CA THR A 50 -0.81 -5.11 -4.30
C THR A 50 0.17 -5.21 -3.13
N VAL A 51 0.29 -4.08 -2.43
CA VAL A 51 1.04 -3.69 -1.24
C VAL A 51 0.35 -3.73 0.12
N LEU A 52 0.53 -4.67 1.05
CA LEU A 52 0.05 -4.39 2.43
C LEU A 52 0.95 -3.34 3.09
N VAL A 53 0.38 -2.16 3.40
CA VAL A 53 1.02 -1.07 4.14
C VAL A 53 0.46 -1.03 5.56
N MET A 54 1.31 -1.28 6.54
CA MET A 54 0.97 -1.24 7.97
C MET A 54 0.94 0.20 8.50
N PRO A 55 0.23 0.45 9.61
CA PRO A 55 0.35 1.68 10.38
C PRO A 55 1.78 2.21 10.60
N GLY A 56 2.07 3.39 10.06
CA GLY A 56 3.39 4.04 10.20
C GLY A 56 4.49 3.47 9.30
N GLU A 57 4.14 2.52 8.42
CA GLU A 57 5.05 1.94 7.45
C GLU A 57 5.14 2.80 6.19
N GLU A 58 6.35 3.00 5.69
CA GLU A 58 6.66 3.50 4.37
C GLU A 58 7.20 2.35 3.50
N ILE A 59 6.71 2.25 2.27
CA ILE A 59 7.14 1.23 1.31
C ILE A 59 7.59 1.90 0.03
N VAL A 60 8.79 1.54 -0.44
CA VAL A 60 9.31 1.96 -1.75
C VAL A 60 9.09 0.83 -2.75
N ILE A 61 8.51 1.15 -3.90
CA ILE A 61 8.28 0.20 -5.01
C ILE A 61 8.97 0.65 -6.29
N ALA A 62 9.31 -0.32 -7.15
CA ALA A 62 9.75 -0.10 -8.52
C ALA A 62 8.68 -0.61 -9.49
N LYS A 63 8.06 0.30 -10.25
CA LYS A 63 7.01 -0.01 -11.22
C LYS A 63 7.43 0.41 -12.64
N PRO A 64 7.52 -0.51 -13.61
CA PRO A 64 7.67 -0.16 -15.01
C PRO A 64 6.38 0.45 -15.58
N PHE A 65 6.53 1.26 -16.64
CA PHE A 65 5.44 1.93 -17.35
C PHE A 65 5.63 1.79 -18.87
N GLU A 66 5.58 0.55 -19.36
CA GLU A 66 6.00 0.16 -20.71
C GLU A 66 4.84 -0.35 -21.58
N ASP A 67 3.86 -1.04 -20.99
CA ASP A 67 2.86 -1.78 -21.79
C ASP A 67 1.77 -0.88 -22.37
N TYR A 68 1.35 0.17 -21.65
CA TYR A 68 0.18 0.97 -22.00
C TYR A 68 0.29 2.42 -21.52
N LYS A 69 -0.25 3.35 -22.32
CA LYS A 69 -0.44 4.77 -21.97
C LYS A 69 -1.87 5.03 -21.54
N GLY A 70 -2.10 6.05 -20.72
CA GLY A 70 -3.44 6.44 -20.27
C GLY A 70 -3.53 6.73 -18.78
N LEU A 71 -4.76 6.86 -18.30
CA LEU A 71 -5.08 7.01 -16.88
C LEU A 71 -5.23 5.64 -16.23
N PHE A 72 -4.59 5.47 -15.09
CA PHE A 72 -4.62 4.26 -14.27
C PHE A 72 -4.98 4.64 -12.83
N LEU A 73 -5.58 3.70 -12.12
CA LEU A 73 -5.94 3.86 -10.71
C LEU A 73 -4.87 3.28 -9.80
N TYR A 74 -4.79 3.85 -8.60
CA TYR A 74 -4.26 3.17 -7.43
C TYR A 74 -5.13 3.49 -6.22
N HIS A 75 -5.34 2.51 -5.37
CA HIS A 75 -6.30 2.63 -4.28
C HIS A 75 -6.02 1.66 -3.15
N CYS A 76 -6.61 1.93 -1.99
CA CYS A 76 -6.76 0.92 -0.97
C CYS A 76 -7.74 -0.16 -1.47
N HIS A 77 -7.40 -1.43 -1.29
CA HIS A 77 -8.20 -2.58 -1.70
C HIS A 77 -9.09 -3.09 -0.55
N ASN A 78 -9.15 -2.35 0.56
CA ASN A 78 -10.26 -2.41 1.49
C ASN A 78 -11.42 -1.64 0.83
N LEU A 79 -12.46 -2.35 0.39
CA LEU A 79 -13.51 -1.81 -0.47
C LEU A 79 -14.25 -0.65 0.20
N GLU A 80 -14.46 -0.72 1.50
CA GLU A 80 -15.09 0.36 2.25
C GLU A 80 -14.22 1.64 2.22
N HIS A 81 -12.89 1.51 2.23
CA HIS A 81 -11.98 2.65 2.11
C HIS A 81 -11.90 3.16 0.65
N GLU A 82 -11.92 2.25 -0.32
CA GLU A 82 -11.97 2.57 -1.75
C GLU A 82 -13.19 3.43 -2.08
N ASP A 83 -14.39 2.95 -1.71
CA ASP A 83 -15.68 3.60 -1.96
C ASP A 83 -15.81 4.95 -1.25
N LEU A 84 -15.11 5.12 -0.12
CA LEU A 84 -15.05 6.38 0.62
C LEU A 84 -13.94 7.34 0.13
N GLY A 85 -13.27 7.01 -0.98
CA GLY A 85 -12.38 7.93 -1.69
C GLY A 85 -10.89 7.72 -1.45
N MET A 86 -10.46 6.61 -0.85
CA MET A 86 -9.05 6.23 -0.76
C MET A 86 -8.54 5.64 -2.09
N MET A 87 -8.81 6.36 -3.17
CA MET A 87 -8.52 6.03 -4.56
C MET A 87 -8.06 7.28 -5.29
N LEU A 88 -6.99 7.13 -6.08
CA LEU A 88 -6.39 8.19 -6.87
C LEU A 88 -6.00 7.66 -8.24
N GLN A 89 -5.61 8.58 -9.12
CA GLN A 89 -5.23 8.28 -10.50
C GLN A 89 -3.83 8.80 -10.83
N PHE A 90 -3.13 8.11 -11.72
CA PHE A 90 -1.89 8.58 -12.34
C PHE A 90 -1.97 8.44 -13.87
N TYR A 91 -1.20 9.25 -14.59
CA TYR A 91 -1.17 9.27 -16.05
C TYR A 91 0.18 8.79 -16.58
N ILE A 92 0.16 7.84 -17.52
CA ILE A 92 1.32 7.40 -18.30
C ILE A 92 1.21 8.02 -19.69
N GLY A 93 2.23 8.82 -20.06
CA GLY A 93 2.29 9.60 -21.31
C GLY A 93 3.04 8.97 -22.46
#